data_AF-A0A9X5XLT4-F1
#
_entry.id   AF-A0A9X5XLT4-F1
#
_cell.length_a   1.000
_cell.length_b   1.000
_cell.length_c   1.000
_cell.angle_alpha   90.00
_cell.angle_beta   90.00
_cell.angle_gamma   90.00
#
_symmetry.space_group_name_H-M   'P 1'
#
loop_
_entity.id
_entity.type
_entity.pdbx_description
1 polymer ?
#
loop_
_entity_poly.entity_id
_entity_poly.type
_entity_poly.pdbx_seq_one_letter_code
_entity_poly.pdbx_strand_id
1 'polypeptide(L)' 'IAQAHLRHINPFPRNLGAVLGRYEKVVIPEMNLGQLATLVRAKYLVDAHSYNQVNGMPFKAEQLATALKEAIDG' A
#
# COMPACT_ATOMS: atom_id res chain seq x y z
N ILE A 1 0.32 -3.58 -13.31
CA ILE A 1 -0.13 -3.45 -11.90
C ILE A 1 -0.12 -4.84 -11.27
N ALA A 2 0.49 -5.01 -10.09
CA ALA A 2 0.46 -6.25 -9.30
C ALA A 2 -0.14 -5.95 -7.92
N GLN A 3 -0.71 -6.97 -7.26
CA GLN A 3 -1.34 -6.83 -5.95
C GLN A 3 -0.76 -7.82 -4.94
N ALA A 4 -0.59 -7.36 -3.70
CA ALA A 4 -0.16 -8.19 -2.57
C ALA A 4 -1.14 -7.99 -1.41
N HIS A 5 -1.68 -9.09 -0.88
CA HIS A 5 -2.59 -9.08 0.27
C HIS A 5 -1.86 -9.64 1.48
N LEU A 6 -1.67 -8.82 2.51
CA LEU A 6 -1.01 -9.22 3.75
C LEU A 6 -2.03 -9.87 4.69
N ARG A 7 -1.82 -11.14 5.04
CA ARG A 7 -2.62 -11.84 6.05
C ARG A 7 -2.14 -11.57 7.48
N HIS A 8 -0.84 -11.35 7.64
CA HIS A 8 -0.21 -11.06 8.93
C HIS A 8 0.71 -9.85 8.79
N ILE A 9 0.56 -8.91 9.73
CA ILE A 9 1.43 -7.73 9.83
C ILE A 9 2.68 -8.07 10.65
N ASN A 10 2.55 -8.92 11.66
CA ASN A 10 3.67 -9.36 12.48
C ASN A 10 3.64 -10.88 12.73
N PRO A 11 4.66 -11.64 12.26
CA PRO A 11 5.71 -11.18 11.36
C PRO A 11 5.15 -10.93 9.95
N PHE A 12 5.70 -9.92 9.25
CA PHE A 12 5.46 -9.76 7.82
C PHE A 12 5.97 -10.97 7.02
N PRO A 13 5.41 -11.24 5.83
CA PRO A 13 5.96 -12.23 4.91
C PRO A 13 7.45 -12.00 4.65
N ARG A 14 8.25 -13.07 4.71
CA ARG A 14 9.73 -13.00 4.63
C ARG A 14 10.23 -12.36 3.32
N ASN A 15 9.48 -12.53 2.23
CA ASN A 15 9.84 -12.02 0.91
C ASN A 15 9.24 -10.63 0.60
N LEU A 16 8.48 -10.01 1.52
CA LEU A 16 7.74 -8.78 1.23
C LEU A 16 8.66 -7.65 0.75
N GLY A 17 9.77 -7.39 1.44
CA GLY A 17 10.72 -6.34 1.04
C GLY A 17 11.30 -6.55 -0.37
N ALA A 18 11.66 -7.79 -0.71
CA ALA A 18 12.18 -8.13 -2.03
C ALA A 18 11.12 -8.01 -3.13
N VAL A 19 9.86 -8.26 -2.82
CA VAL A 19 8.74 -8.04 -3.75
C VAL A 19 8.53 -6.55 -3.95
N LEU A 20 8.42 -5.77 -2.87
CA LEU A 20 8.17 -4.33 -2.95
C LEU A 20 9.29 -3.59 -3.70
N GLY A 21 10.55 -3.92 -3.46
CA GLY A 21 11.69 -3.29 -4.13
C GLY A 21 11.82 -3.58 -5.64
N ARG A 22 10.99 -4.46 -6.20
CA ARG A 22 10.93 -4.70 -7.65
C ARG A 22 9.97 -3.75 -8.38
N TYR A 23 9.16 -3.00 -7.64
CA TYR A 23 8.19 -2.07 -8.22
C TYR A 23 8.67 -0.64 -7.99
N GLU A 24 8.63 0.15 -9.05
CA GLU A 24 8.97 1.57 -9.02
C GLU A 24 8.01 2.35 -8.13
N LYS A 25 6.73 1.99 -8.15
CA LYS A 25 5.67 2.64 -7.39
C LYS A 25 4.94 1.63 -6.51
N VAL A 26 4.86 1.93 -5.22
CA VAL A 26 4.15 1.12 -4.24
C VAL A 26 3.04 1.96 -3.63
N VAL A 27 1.79 1.53 -3.81
CA VAL A 27 0.61 2.19 -3.23
C VAL A 27 0.00 1.27 -2.18
N ILE A 28 -0.27 1.81 -1.00
CA ILE A 28 -0.90 1.11 0.12
C ILE A 28 -2.26 1.77 0.40
N PRO A 29 -3.37 1.13 -0.02
CA PRO A 29 -4.70 1.56 0.42
C PRO A 29 -4.95 1.09 1.84
N GLU A 30 -5.28 2.02 2.75
CA GLU A 30 -5.60 1.69 4.13
C GLU A 30 -6.76 2.52 4.71
N MET A 31 -7.62 1.86 5.48
CA MET A 31 -8.79 2.48 6.11
C MET A 31 -8.47 3.12 7.48
N ASN A 32 -7.28 3.69 7.57
CA ASN A 32 -6.70 4.23 8.79
C ASN A 32 -5.83 5.46 8.42
N LEU A 33 -4.93 5.89 9.30
CA LEU A 33 -4.14 7.11 9.13
C LEU A 33 -2.70 6.86 8.61
N GLY A 34 -2.43 5.73 7.97
CA GLY A 34 -1.12 5.46 7.38
C GLY A 34 -0.27 4.43 8.13
N GLN A 35 -0.86 3.66 9.06
CA GLN A 35 -0.10 2.79 9.95
C GLN A 35 0.69 1.71 9.19
N LEU A 36 0.10 1.09 8.17
CA LEU A 36 0.77 0.06 7.38
C LEU A 36 1.88 0.69 6.53
N ALA A 37 1.62 1.83 5.89
CA ALA A 37 2.64 2.55 5.13
C ALA A 37 3.85 2.94 6.01
N THR A 38 3.62 3.40 7.24
CA THR A 38 4.69 3.69 8.20
C THR A 38 5.53 2.46 8.50
N LEU A 39 4.90 1.31 8.79
CA LEU A 39 5.61 0.07 9.10
C LEU A 39 6.43 -0.44 7.91
N VAL A 40 5.87 -0.38 6.69
CA VAL A 40 6.53 -0.81 5.46
C VAL A 40 7.75 0.07 5.17
N ARG A 41 7.59 1.39 5.22
CA ARG A 41 8.69 2.36 5.04
C ARG A 41 9.80 2.14 6.07
N ALA A 42 9.43 2.03 7.36
CA ALA A 42 10.40 1.85 8.43
C ALA A 42 11.19 0.54 8.32
N LYS A 43 10.55 -0.54 7.86
CA LYS A 43 11.19 -1.87 7.80
C LYS A 43 11.96 -2.13 6.50
N TYR A 44 11.47 -1.63 5.37
CA TYR A 44 11.99 -1.99 4.05
C TYR A 44 12.59 -0.81 3.27
N LEU A 45 12.50 0.42 3.79
CA LEU A 45 13.02 1.65 3.16
C LEU A 45 12.47 1.87 1.73
N VAL A 46 11.26 1.38 1.48
CA VAL A 46 10.54 1.55 0.22
C VAL A 46 9.72 2.83 0.30
N ASP A 47 9.70 3.63 -0.77
CA ASP A 47 8.78 4.76 -0.87
C ASP A 47 7.35 4.30 -1.16
N ALA A 48 6.63 3.95 -0.09
CA ALA A 48 5.27 3.46 -0.16
C ALA A 48 4.25 4.60 -0.03
N HIS A 49 3.56 4.95 -1.11
CA HIS A 49 2.53 5.98 -1.13
C HIS A 49 1.25 5.50 -0.43
N SER A 50 0.76 6.29 0.52
CA SER A 50 -0.42 5.95 1.33
C SER A 50 -1.68 6.49 0.68
N TYR A 51 -2.70 5.65 0.50
CA TYR A 51 -4.06 6.08 0.16
C TYR A 51 -4.99 5.80 1.33
N ASN A 52 -5.29 6.86 2.10
CA ASN A 52 -5.95 6.75 3.40
C ASN A 52 -7.43 7.10 3.29
N GLN A 53 -8.31 6.25 3.81
CA GLN A 53 -9.75 6.51 3.88
C GLN A 53 -10.29 6.23 5.29
N VAL A 54 -10.71 7.28 6.01
CA VAL A 54 -11.18 7.18 7.41
C VAL A 54 -12.65 7.55 7.61
N ASN A 55 -13.46 7.44 6.56
CA ASN A 55 -14.89 7.78 6.58
C ASN A 55 -15.81 6.66 7.08
N GLY A 56 -15.25 5.57 7.63
CA GLY A 56 -16.01 4.42 8.13
C GLY A 56 -16.65 3.53 7.05
N MET A 57 -16.41 3.82 5.76
CA MET A 57 -16.95 3.06 4.64
C MET A 57 -15.86 2.26 3.93
N PRO A 58 -16.15 1.03 3.45
CA PRO A 58 -15.20 0.27 2.63
C PRO A 58 -14.76 1.05 1.37
N PHE A 59 -13.58 0.72 0.87
CA PHE A 59 -13.10 1.23 -0.41
C PHE A 59 -14.05 0.85 -1.55
N LYS A 60 -14.48 1.84 -2.34
CA LYS A 60 -15.14 1.56 -3.62
C LYS A 60 -14.09 1.26 -4.68
N ALA A 61 -14.38 0.29 -5.55
CA ALA A 61 -13.47 -0.11 -6.63
C ALA A 61 -13.08 1.06 -7.53
N GLU A 62 -14.03 1.96 -7.84
CA GLU A 62 -13.81 3.14 -8.66
C GLU A 62 -12.82 4.13 -8.02
N GLN A 63 -12.94 4.37 -6.71
CA GLN A 63 -12.05 5.28 -5.98
C GLN A 63 -10.61 4.77 -5.98
N LEU A 64 -10.44 3.47 -5.74
CA LEU A 64 -9.13 2.84 -5.77
C LEU A 64 -8.54 2.84 -7.19
N ALA A 65 -9.35 2.59 -8.22
CA ALA A 65 -8.91 2.62 -9.60
C ALA A 65 -8.41 4.02 -10.03
N THR A 66 -9.12 5.08 -9.63
CA THR A 66 -8.70 6.46 -9.88
C THR A 66 -7.39 6.78 -9.17
N ALA A 67 -7.28 6.47 -7.87
CA ALA A 67 -6.06 6.70 -7.10
C ALA A 67 -4.84 5.96 -7.67
N LEU A 68 -5.04 4.72 -8.13
CA LEU A 68 -3.97 3.94 -8.77
C LEU A 68 -3.57 4.53 -10.13
N LYS A 69 -4.51 5.04 -10.93
CA LYS A 69 -4.19 5.75 -12.18
C LYS A 69 -3.36 7.01 -11.93
N GLU A 70 -3.81 7.86 -11.02
CA GLU A 70 -3.10 9.09 -10.64
C GLU A 70 -1.67 8.79 -10.15
N ALA A 71 -1.52 7.72 -9.36
CA ALA A 71 -0.20 7.29 -8.91
C ALA A 71 0.69 6.80 -10.06
N ILE A 72 0.14 6.18 -11.11
CA ILE A 72 0.90 5.69 -12.27
C ILE A 72 1.28 6.85 -13.21
N ASP A 73 0.37 7.77 -13.44
CA ASP A 73 0.51 8.83 -14.45
C ASP A 73 1.30 10.07 -13.95
N GLY A 74 1.42 10.26 -12.62
CA GLY A 74 2.25 11.30 -12.01
C GLY A 74 3.71 10.89 -11.87
#